data_AF-A0A938R2P3-F1
#
_entry.id   AF-A0A938R2P3-F1
#
_cell.length_a   1.000
_cell.length_b   1.000
_cell.length_c   1.000
_cell.angle_alpha   90.00
_cell.angle_beta   90.00
_cell.angle_gamma   90.00
#
_symmetry.space_group_name_H-M   'P 1'
#
loop_
_entity.id
_entity.type
_entity.pdbx_description
1 polymer ?
#
loop_
_entity_poly.entity_id
_entity_poly.type
_entity_poly.pdbx_seq_one_letter_code
_entity_poly.pdbx_strand_id
1 'polypeptide(L)' 'MGRDYIVDEVRRIREEQAARHNFDIKAILASAKKRQRESGREVVSFVPKKKSSVQPQPAVSPR' A
#
# COMPACT_ATOMS: atom_id res chain seq x y z
N MET A 1 -24.77 6.77 2.48
CA MET A 1 -23.31 6.89 2.30
C MET A 1 -23.03 7.04 0.81
N GLY A 2 -22.39 8.13 0.39
CA GLY A 2 -22.16 8.42 -1.02
C GLY A 2 -21.18 7.44 -1.65
N ARG A 3 -21.49 6.98 -2.87
CA ARG A 3 -20.55 6.24 -3.71
C ARG A 3 -19.51 7.22 -4.24
N ASP A 4 -18.24 6.97 -3.96
CA ASP A 4 -17.13 7.74 -4.53
C ASP A 4 -16.58 6.96 -5.73
N TYR A 5 -16.77 7.52 -6.92
CA TYR A 5 -16.35 6.91 -8.17
C TYR A 5 -14.84 6.66 -8.24
N ILE A 6 -14.02 7.50 -7.60
CA ILE A 6 -12.56 7.32 -7.56
C ILE A 6 -12.23 6.07 -6.73
N VAL A 7 -12.90 5.89 -5.60
CA VAL A 7 -12.69 4.74 -4.72
C VAL A 7 -13.12 3.45 -5.41
N ASP A 8 -14.25 3.45 -6.11
CA ASP A 8 -14.75 2.29 -6.83
C ASP A 8 -13.79 1.88 -7.96
N GLU A 9 -13.25 2.84 -8.71
CA GLU A 9 -12.27 2.56 -9.77
C GLU A 9 -10.95 2.01 -9.21
N VAL A 10 -10.44 2.60 -8.12
CA VAL A 10 -9.24 2.09 -7.44
C VAL A 10 -9.45 0.66 -6.95
N ARG A 11 -10.64 0.33 -6.43
CA ARG A 11 -10.99 -1.03 -5.99
C ARG A 11 -10.99 -2.00 -7.17
N ARG A 12 -11.65 -1.64 -8.28
CA ARG A 12 -11.70 -2.45 -9.50
C ARG A 12 -10.29 -2.76 -10.03
N ILE A 13 -9.43 -1.74 -10.15
CA ILE A 13 -8.04 -1.93 -10.61
C ILE A 13 -7.28 -2.88 -9.67
N ARG A 14 -7.43 -2.72 -8.34
CA ARG A 14 -6.76 -3.61 -7.37
C ARG A 14 -7.22 -5.06 -7.51
N GLU A 15 -8.51 -5.29 -7.73
CA GLU A 15 -9.09 -6.61 -7.91
C GLU A 15 -8.57 -7.28 -9.19
N GLU A 16 -8.55 -6.54 -10.31
CA GLU A 16 -7.98 -7.03 -11.56
C GLU A 16 -6.48 -7.39 -11.42
N GLN A 17 -5.69 -6.57 -10.71
CA GLN A 17 -4.29 -6.88 -10.44
C GLN A 17 -4.13 -8.11 -9.55
N ALA A 18 -4.97 -8.26 -8.51
CA ALA A 18 -4.92 -9.39 -7.60
C ALA A 18 -5.32 -10.71 -8.31
N ALA A 19 -6.36 -10.67 -9.14
CA ALA A 19 -6.83 -11.82 -9.90
C ALA A 19 -5.75 -12.38 -10.85
N ARG A 20 -4.97 -11.50 -11.52
CA ARG A 20 -3.80 -11.90 -12.35
C ARG A 20 -2.74 -12.68 -11.59
N HIS A 21 -2.72 -12.54 -10.27
CA HIS A 21 -1.78 -13.19 -9.36
C HIS A 21 -2.46 -14.23 -8.45
N ASN A 22 -3.69 -14.68 -8.79
CA ASN A 22 -4.48 -15.62 -7.98
C ASN A 22 -4.64 -15.19 -6.52
N PHE A 23 -4.67 -13.87 -6.26
CA PHE A 23 -4.71 -13.28 -4.93
C PHE A 23 -3.53 -13.68 -4.02
N ASP A 24 -2.44 -14.20 -4.58
CA ASP A 24 -1.21 -14.46 -3.83
C ASP A 24 -0.42 -13.16 -3.63
N ILE A 25 -0.43 -12.67 -2.39
CA ILE A 25 0.27 -11.46 -1.97
C ILE A 25 1.78 -11.55 -2.29
N LYS A 26 2.40 -12.73 -2.15
CA LYS A 26 3.82 -12.91 -2.45
C LYS A 26 4.08 -12.75 -3.95
N ALA A 27 3.21 -13.31 -4.79
CA ALA A 27 3.30 -13.19 -6.25
C ALA A 27 3.12 -11.74 -6.73
N ILE A 28 2.15 -11.02 -6.16
CA ILE A 28 1.94 -9.58 -6.44
C ILE A 28 3.20 -8.78 -6.08
N LEU A 29 3.77 -9.02 -4.90
CA LEU A 29 4.97 -8.34 -4.43
C LEU A 29 6.18 -8.64 -5.33
N ALA A 30 6.37 -9.90 -5.73
CA ALA A 30 7.43 -10.30 -6.64
C ALA A 30 7.31 -9.62 -8.02
N SER A 31 6.09 -9.56 -8.57
CA SER A 31 5.76 -8.85 -9.80
C SER A 31 6.07 -7.36 -9.70
N ALA A 32 5.66 -6.70 -8.61
CA ALA A 32 5.95 -5.29 -8.37
C ALA A 32 7.46 -5.01 -8.28
N LYS A 33 8.22 -5.84 -7.54
CA LYS A 33 9.68 -5.73 -7.46
C LYS A 33 10.37 -5.97 -8.80
N LYS A 34 9.85 -6.87 -9.64
CA LYS A 34 10.34 -7.08 -11.00
C LYS A 34 10.18 -5.80 -11.83
N ARG A 35 8.98 -5.23 -11.87
CA ARG A 35 8.71 -3.96 -12.57
C ARG A 35 9.57 -2.80 -12.06
N GLN A 36 9.79 -2.73 -10.74
CA GLN A 36 10.66 -1.71 -10.15
C GLN A 36 12.10 -1.82 -10.67
N ARG A 37 12.66 -3.03 -10.73
CA ARG A 37 14.01 -3.28 -11.24
C ARG A 37 14.13 -2.97 -12.74
N GLU A 38 13.12 -3.30 -13.51
CA GLU A 38 13.07 -3.04 -14.95
C GLU A 38 12.91 -1.55 -15.30
N SER A 39 12.45 -0.72 -14.35
CA SER A 39 12.22 0.71 -14.62
C SER A 39 13.48 1.54 -14.85
N GLY A 40 14.67 0.99 -14.56
CA GLY A 40 15.94 1.72 -14.65
C GLY A 40 16.10 2.86 -13.64
N ARG A 41 15.13 3.06 -12.74
CA ARG A 41 15.16 4.10 -11.71
C ARG A 41 16.00 3.65 -10.52
N GLU A 42 16.75 4.58 -9.95
CA GLU A 42 17.50 4.34 -8.72
C GLU A 42 16.55 4.06 -7.55
N VAL A 43 16.79 2.94 -6.86
CA VAL A 43 16.04 2.57 -5.66
C VAL A 43 16.79 3.10 -4.44
N VAL A 44 16.32 4.23 -3.90
CA VAL A 44 16.88 4.80 -2.67
C VAL A 44 16.34 4.10 -1.42
N SER A 45 17.20 3.92 -0.42
CA SER A 45 16.80 3.43 0.90
C SER A 45 16.68 4.60 1.88
N PHE A 46 15.64 4.60 2.71
CA PHE A 46 15.48 5.60 3.76
C PHE A 46 16.20 5.15 5.04
N VAL A 47 16.78 6.10 5.76
CA VAL A 47 17.38 5.83 7.08
C VAL A 47 16.31 5.23 8.01
N PRO A 48 16.60 4.16 8.76
CA PRO A 48 15.65 3.58 9.69
C PRO A 48 15.17 4.64 10.69
N LYS A 49 13.84 4.85 10.77
CA LYS A 49 13.27 5.74 11.80
C LYS A 49 13.66 5.19 13.17
N LYS A 50 14.39 5.98 13.96
CA LYS A 50 14.56 5.72 15.39
C LYS A 50 13.16 5.66 16.01
N LYS A 51 12.87 4.62 16.77
CA LYS A 51 11.59 4.46 17.50
C LYS A 51 11.48 5.65 18.47
N SER A 52 10.81 6.73 18.06
CA SER A 52 10.42 7.77 19.00
C SER A 52 9.43 7.12 19.95
N SER A 53 9.75 7.15 21.24
CA SER A 53 8.86 6.75 22.33
C SER A 53 7.44 7.24 22.02
N VAL A 54 6.51 6.29 21.87
CA VAL A 54 5.10 6.57 21.65
C VAL A 54 4.63 7.47 22.78
N GLN A 55 4.34 8.75 22.48
CA GLN A 55 3.47 9.51 23.36
C GLN A 55 2.06 8.91 23.19
N PRO A 56 1.40 8.49 24.28
CA PRO A 56 0.05 7.95 24.19
C PRO A 56 -0.89 9.02 23.63
N GLN A 57 -1.64 8.67 22.59
CA GLN A 57 -2.66 9.57 22.03
C GLN A 57 -3.74 9.80 23.10
N PRO A 58 -4.18 11.06 23.32
CA PRO A 58 -5.26 11.30 24.29
C PRO A 58 -6.54 10.65 23.77
N ALA A 59 -7.16 9.84 24.63
CA ALA A 59 -8.45 9.22 24.37
C ALA A 59 -9.49 10.32 24.10
N VAL A 60 -9.95 10.41 22.85
CA VAL A 60 -11.11 11.21 22.49
C VAL A 60 -12.31 10.72 23.30
N SER A 61 -12.72 11.52 24.28
CA SER A 61 -13.92 11.25 25.08
C SER A 61 -15.16 11.65 24.26
N PRO A 62 -16.16 10.77 24.10
CA PRO A 62 -17.40 11.14 23.42
C PRO A 62 -18.22 12.10 24.30
N ARG A 63 -18.78 13.14 23.68
CA ARG A 63 -19.89 13.95 24.22
C ARG A 63 -21.15 13.60 23.45
#